data_AF-A0A2R7LK26-F1
#
_entry.id   AF-A0A2R7LK26-F1
#
_cell.length_a   1.000
_cell.length_b   1.000
_cell.length_c   1.000
_cell.angle_alpha   90.00
_cell.angle_beta   90.00
_cell.angle_gamma   90.00
#
_symmetry.space_group_name_H-M   'P 1'
#
loop_
_entity.id
_entity.type
_entity.pdbx_description
1 polymer ?
#
loop_
_entity_poly.entity_id
_entity_poly.type
_entity_poly.pdbx_seq_one_letter_code
_entity_poly.pdbx_strand_id
1 'polypeptide(L)'
;MKLMAALALTALSVSSLAACAAADAPTGRSYSLGRGIVNYDELRRAGDKCKADGGTLQAKQDGGDPAQLSNYTCVISRNGK
;
A
#
# COMPACT_ATOMS: atom_id res chain seq x y z
N MET A 1 -7.05 -38.08 26.80
CA MET A 1 -7.56 -36.86 26.12
C MET A 1 -6.80 -35.59 26.54
N LYS A 2 -5.45 -35.58 26.50
CA LYS A 2 -4.64 -34.41 26.92
C LYS A 2 -3.80 -33.80 25.80
N LEU A 3 -3.56 -34.54 24.71
CA LEU A 3 -2.84 -34.04 23.52
C LEU A 3 -3.68 -33.12 22.62
N MET A 4 -5.01 -33.24 22.63
CA MET A 4 -5.88 -32.44 21.74
C MET A 4 -6.05 -30.99 22.20
N ALA A 5 -5.91 -30.72 23.50
CA ALA A 5 -5.99 -29.36 24.03
C ALA A 5 -4.78 -28.50 23.65
N ALA A 6 -3.58 -29.10 23.60
CA ALA A 6 -2.35 -28.39 23.26
C ALA A 6 -2.33 -27.94 21.79
N LEU A 7 -2.86 -28.76 20.88
CA LEU A 7 -2.91 -28.44 19.44
C LEU A 7 -3.89 -27.29 19.12
N ALA A 8 -4.99 -27.19 19.88
CA ALA A 8 -6.00 -26.16 19.70
C ALA A 8 -5.51 -24.77 20.10
N LEU A 9 -4.68 -24.67 21.15
CA LEU A 9 -4.13 -23.38 21.59
C LEU A 9 -3.07 -22.82 20.63
N THR A 10 -2.30 -23.68 19.96
CA THR A 10 -1.30 -23.25 18.96
C THR A 10 -1.93 -22.80 17.64
N ALA A 11 -3.11 -23.32 17.27
CA ALA A 11 -3.81 -22.89 16.06
C ALA A 11 -4.41 -21.47 16.19
N LEU A 12 -4.76 -21.06 17.41
CA LEU A 12 -5.39 -19.77 17.67
C LEU A 12 -4.38 -18.61 17.61
N SER A 13 -3.13 -18.84 18.02
CA SER A 13 -2.08 -17.81 18.05
C SER A 13 -1.45 -17.51 16.68
N VAL A 14 -1.50 -18.45 15.74
CA VAL A 14 -1.00 -18.23 14.36
C VAL A 14 -2.01 -17.41 13.53
N SER A 15 -3.30 -17.49 13.84
CA SER A 15 -4.38 -16.78 13.13
C SER A 15 -4.36 -15.27 13.36
N SER A 16 -3.85 -14.79 14.50
CA SER A 16 -3.79 -13.36 14.82
C SER A 16 -2.69 -12.59 14.07
N LEU A 17 -1.61 -13.25 13.64
CA LEU A 17 -0.53 -12.58 12.90
C LEU A 17 -0.85 -12.39 11.41
N ALA A 18 -1.63 -13.31 10.82
CA ALA A 18 -2.00 -13.23 9.41
C ALA A 18 -3.02 -12.10 9.11
N ALA A 19 -3.77 -11.64 10.11
CA ALA A 19 -4.73 -10.56 9.95
C ALA A 19 -4.07 -9.18 9.76
N CYS A 20 -2.85 -8.99 10.25
CA CYS A 20 -2.13 -7.71 10.09
C CYS A 20 -1.48 -7.57 8.70
N ALA A 21 -1.22 -8.68 8.01
CA ALA A 21 -0.72 -8.65 6.63
C ALA A 21 -1.85 -8.56 5.58
N ALA A 22 -3.08 -8.89 5.97
CA ALA A 22 -4.26 -8.82 5.08
C ALA A 22 -4.98 -7.46 5.10
N ALA A 23 -4.56 -6.53 5.96
CA ALA A 23 -5.16 -5.20 6.10
C ALA A 23 -4.79 -4.22 4.97
N ASP A 24 -3.88 -4.61 4.07
CA ASP A 24 -3.31 -3.73 3.05
C ASP A 24 -3.56 -4.18 1.61
N ALA A 25 -4.56 -5.04 1.35
CA ALA A 25 -5.07 -5.19 -0.01
C ALA A 25 -6.11 -4.08 -0.26
N PRO A 26 -5.73 -2.95 -0.88
CA PRO A 26 -6.58 -1.78 -0.93
C PRO A 26 -7.49 -1.89 -2.14
N THR A 27 -8.78 -2.13 -1.88
CA THR A 27 -9.86 -2.02 -2.87
C THR A 27 -10.02 -0.55 -3.28
N GLY A 28 -9.17 -0.09 -4.20
CA GLY A 28 -9.15 1.28 -4.72
C GLY A 28 -8.60 2.32 -3.73
N ARG A 29 -7.34 2.17 -3.30
CA ARG A 29 -6.63 3.21 -2.53
C ARG A 29 -5.63 3.93 -3.40
N SER A 30 -6.00 5.12 -3.87
CA SER A 30 -5.00 6.14 -4.16
C SER A 30 -4.16 6.36 -2.88
N TYR A 31 -2.84 6.32 -2.99
CA TYR A 31 -1.94 6.52 -1.85
C TYR A 31 -0.91 7.62 -2.16
N SER A 32 -0.65 8.46 -1.17
CA SER A 32 0.39 9.49 -1.28
C SER A 32 1.76 8.82 -1.33
N LEU A 33 2.65 9.33 -2.18
CA LEU A 33 4.06 8.99 -2.07
C LEU A 33 4.58 9.65 -0.78
N GLY A 34 5.21 8.88 0.10
CA GLY A 34 5.61 9.35 1.44
C GLY A 34 6.48 10.61 1.40
N ARG A 35 6.55 11.33 2.54
CA ARG A 35 7.49 12.45 2.70
C ARG A 35 8.91 11.92 2.61
N GLY A 36 9.55 12.05 1.45
CA GLY A 36 10.87 11.47 1.22
C GLY A 36 11.26 11.30 -0.25
N ILE A 37 10.31 11.38 -1.19
CA ILE A 37 10.67 11.45 -2.62
C ILE A 37 11.28 12.82 -2.89
N VAL A 38 12.61 12.87 -2.91
CA VAL A 38 13.40 14.10 -3.11
C VAL A 38 14.13 14.12 -4.44
N ASN A 39 14.11 13.02 -5.20
CA ASN A 39 14.71 12.92 -6.52
C ASN A 39 13.85 12.14 -7.53
N TYR A 40 14.20 12.27 -8.81
CA TYR A 40 13.47 11.67 -9.93
C TYR A 40 13.56 10.14 -9.97
N ASP A 41 14.67 9.55 -9.52
CA ASP A 41 14.84 8.09 -9.52
C ASP A 41 13.90 7.41 -8.53
N GLU A 42 13.74 7.99 -7.34
CA GLU A 42 12.78 7.55 -6.33
C GLU A 42 11.35 7.72 -6.84
N LEU A 43 11.04 8.85 -7.48
CA LEU A 43 9.72 9.08 -8.08
C LEU A 43 9.43 8.04 -9.17
N ARG A 44 10.43 7.72 -10.01
CA ARG A 44 10.31 6.71 -11.06
C ARG A 44 10.04 5.32 -10.47
N ARG A 45 10.78 4.91 -9.43
CA ARG A 45 10.53 3.63 -8.73
C ARG A 45 9.14 3.59 -8.11
N ALA A 46 8.71 4.68 -7.49
CA ALA A 46 7.36 4.81 -6.94
C ALA A 46 6.28 4.74 -8.04
N GLY A 47 6.57 5.28 -9.23
CA GLY A 47 5.70 5.21 -10.40
C GLY A 47 5.60 3.82 -11.01
N ASP A 48 6.72 3.11 -11.11
CA ASP A 48 6.74 1.72 -11.57
C ASP A 48 5.94 0.82 -10.62
N LYS A 49 6.05 1.04 -9.30
CA LYS A 49 5.19 0.39 -8.30
C LYS A 49 3.72 0.76 -8.47
N CYS A 50 3.39 2.05 -8.59
CA CYS A 50 2.02 2.51 -8.79
C CYS A 50 1.37 1.87 -10.03
N LYS A 51 2.11 1.73 -11.13
CA LYS A 51 1.65 1.04 -12.34
C LYS A 51 1.43 -0.46 -12.11
N ALA A 52 2.34 -1.13 -11.41
CA ALA A 52 2.17 -2.54 -11.04
C ALA A 52 0.92 -2.76 -10.17
N ASP A 53 0.57 -1.76 -9.35
CA ASP A 53 -0.63 -1.74 -8.51
C ASP A 53 -1.90 -1.28 -9.30
N GLY A 54 -1.80 -1.03 -10.61
CA GLY A 54 -2.93 -0.67 -11.48
C GLY A 54 -3.30 0.82 -11.49
N GLY A 55 -2.41 1.69 -11.02
CA GLY A 55 -2.62 3.13 -10.93
C GLY A 55 -1.70 3.97 -11.81
N THR A 56 -1.88 5.28 -11.71
CA THR A 56 -1.06 6.30 -12.37
C THR A 56 -0.60 7.35 -11.36
N LEU A 57 0.66 7.77 -11.45
CA LEU A 57 1.14 8.91 -10.67
C LEU A 57 0.52 10.22 -11.18
N GLN A 58 -0.04 11.00 -10.26
CA GLN A 58 -0.60 12.31 -10.53
C GLN A 58 -0.14 13.30 -9.47
N ALA A 59 0.00 14.57 -9.85
CA ALA A 59 0.20 15.62 -8.87
C ALA A 59 -1.05 15.73 -7.98
N LYS A 60 -0.82 16.01 -6.70
CA LYS A 60 -1.85 16.30 -5.70
C LYS A 60 -2.66 17.52 -6.13
N GLN A 61 -3.99 17.42 -6.00
CA GLN A 61 -4.93 18.49 -6.35
C GLN A 61 -5.37 19.33 -5.14
N ASP A 62 -5.03 18.88 -3.93
CA ASP A 62 -5.39 19.48 -2.63
C ASP A 62 -4.46 20.63 -2.19
N GLY A 63 -3.65 21.16 -3.11
CA GLY A 63 -2.68 22.22 -2.86
C GLY A 63 -1.28 21.70 -2.57
N GLY A 64 -0.28 22.58 -2.75
CA GLY A 64 1.14 22.24 -2.71
C GLY A 64 1.86 22.75 -3.95
N ASP A 65 3.19 22.80 -3.88
CA ASP A 65 4.03 23.19 -5.01
C ASP A 65 4.15 22.00 -5.99
N PRO A 66 3.66 22.09 -7.23
CA PRO A 66 3.76 21.02 -8.22
C PRO A 66 5.21 20.72 -8.65
N ALA A 67 6.17 21.60 -8.35
CA ALA A 67 7.59 21.34 -8.56
C ALA A 67 8.19 20.38 -7.51
N GLN A 68 7.50 20.14 -6.39
CA GLN A 68 7.96 19.19 -5.38
C GLN A 68 7.51 17.76 -5.72
N LEU A 69 8.47 16.87 -5.89
CA LEU A 69 8.22 15.46 -6.24
C LEU A 69 7.43 14.71 -5.15
N SER A 70 7.51 15.18 -3.89
CA SER A 70 6.69 14.67 -2.79
C SER A 70 5.20 15.00 -2.91
N ASN A 71 4.81 15.92 -3.79
CA ASN A 71 3.41 16.26 -4.06
C ASN A 71 2.78 15.39 -5.14
N TYR A 72 3.37 14.23 -5.45
CA TYR A 72 2.74 13.22 -6.30
C TYR A 72 2.05 12.14 -5.47
N THR A 73 0.97 11.61 -6.02
CA THR A 73 0.18 10.53 -5.43
C THR A 73 -0.05 9.45 -6.49
N CYS A 74 -0.07 8.19 -6.06
CA CYS A 74 -0.59 7.13 -6.90
C CYS A 74 -2.11 7.18 -6.89
N VAL A 75 -2.74 7.17 -8.07
CA VAL A 75 -4.20 7.13 -8.21
C VAL A 75 -4.57 5.81 -8.90
N ILE A 76 -5.28 4.96 -8.18
CA ILE A 76 -5.78 3.67 -8.70
C ILE A 76 -7.28 3.84 -8.94
N SER A 77 -7.65 4.05 -10.20
CA SER A 77 -9.07 4.11 -10.58
C SER A 77 -9.70 2.73 -10.39
N ARG A 78 -10.89 2.67 -9.76
CA ARG A 78 -11.66 1.41 -9.64
C ARG A 78 -12.07 0.80 -10.98
N ASN A 79 -11.90 1.54 -12.08
CA ASN A 79 -12.13 1.10 -13.45
C ASN A 79 -10.88 0.48 -14.09
N GLY A 80 -9.88 0.10 -13.30
CA GLY A 80 -8.73 -0.72 -13.73
C GLY A 80 -9.09 -2.18 -14.06
N LYS A 81 -10.33 -2.43 -14.50
CA LYS A 81 -10.76 -3.52 -15.37
C LYS A 81 -12.20 -3.29 -15.80
#